data_AF-A0A848QM73-F1
#
_entry.id   AF-A0A848QM73-F1
#
_cell.length_a   1.000
_cell.length_b   1.000
_cell.length_c   1.000
_cell.angle_alpha   90.00
_cell.angle_beta   90.00
_cell.angle_gamma   90.00
#
_symmetry.space_group_name_H-M   'P 1'
#
loop_
_entity.id
_entity.type
_entity.pdbx_description
1 polymer ?
#
loop_
_entity_poly.entity_id
_entity_poly.type
_entity_poly.pdbx_seq_one_letter_code
_entity_poly.pdbx_strand_id
1 'polypeptide(L)'
;MATNEAPQADGGYEAVRGDETIQYKPIETPEPVQPPSWLKDVEEFLSNVFTPVAELFGASWPVFKWVLIAGAALLLLYILWKLLAPILDLRASQSPEIEEEWVPQQSDAIALLEDADRLAAEGQYDAATHLLLQRSVGQIASARPEWVEPSSTARELAALPALPEAARIAFGTIASRVENSIFALKTLGKDDWQAARSAYADFALQSLRGKTR
;
A
#
# COMPACT_ATOMS: atom_id res chain seq x y z
N MET A 1 41.01 -26.75 -38.04
CA MET A 1 41.52 -27.47 -36.85
C MET A 1 42.46 -26.53 -36.13
N ALA A 2 42.06 -25.99 -34.98
CA ALA A 2 42.88 -25.11 -34.15
C ALA A 2 43.42 -25.95 -32.99
N THR A 3 44.74 -26.03 -32.85
CA THR A 3 45.42 -26.63 -31.70
C THR A 3 45.63 -25.56 -30.64
N ASN A 4 45.04 -25.79 -29.47
CA ASN A 4 45.09 -24.93 -28.31
C ASN A 4 46.23 -25.44 -27.41
N GLU A 5 47.41 -24.82 -27.45
CA GLU A 5 48.52 -25.14 -26.55
C GLU A 5 48.40 -24.25 -25.30
N ALA A 6 48.11 -24.87 -24.15
CA ALA A 6 48.23 -24.21 -22.85
C ALA A 6 49.72 -24.13 -22.46
N PRO A 7 50.21 -22.98 -21.95
CA PRO A 7 51.61 -22.84 -21.56
C PRO A 7 51.94 -23.78 -20.39
N GLN A 8 53.02 -24.56 -20.53
CA GLN A 8 53.56 -25.46 -19.50
C GLN A 8 53.92 -24.67 -18.24
N ALA A 9 53.24 -24.99 -17.14
CA ALA A 9 53.44 -24.39 -15.82
C ALA A 9 54.53 -25.10 -15.01
N ASP A 10 55.37 -25.94 -15.64
CA ASP A 10 56.21 -26.91 -14.93
C ASP A 10 57.41 -26.27 -14.22
N GLY A 11 57.98 -25.17 -14.74
CA GLY A 11 59.15 -24.51 -14.13
C GLY A 11 58.84 -23.37 -13.14
N GLY A 12 57.61 -22.84 -13.17
CA GLY A 12 57.23 -21.71 -12.32
C GLY A 12 57.17 -22.07 -10.84
N TYR A 13 56.76 -23.31 -10.54
CA TYR A 13 56.71 -23.83 -9.18
C TYR A 13 58.09 -23.96 -8.55
N GLU A 14 59.08 -24.45 -9.31
CA GLU A 14 60.46 -24.62 -8.84
C GLU A 14 61.17 -23.29 -8.65
N ALA A 15 60.94 -22.33 -9.54
CA ALA A 15 61.45 -20.97 -9.42
C ALA A 15 60.93 -20.26 -8.15
N VAL A 16 59.65 -20.42 -7.83
CA VAL A 16 59.05 -19.85 -6.61
C VAL A 16 59.53 -20.58 -5.36
N ARG A 17 59.57 -21.92 -5.39
CA ARG A 17 59.94 -22.74 -4.23
C ARG A 17 61.42 -22.63 -3.85
N GLY A 18 62.29 -22.31 -4.82
CA GLY A 18 63.72 -22.08 -4.59
C GLY A 18 64.09 -20.65 -4.22
N ASP A 19 63.12 -19.72 -4.20
CA ASP A 19 63.35 -18.32 -3.84
C ASP A 19 63.62 -18.20 -2.33
N GLU A 20 64.86 -17.91 -1.96
CA GLU A 20 65.30 -17.76 -0.58
C GLU A 20 64.67 -16.55 0.15
N THR A 21 64.01 -15.65 -0.60
CA THR A 21 63.22 -14.56 0.00
C THR A 21 61.88 -15.03 0.57
N ILE A 22 61.46 -16.26 0.26
CA ILE A 22 60.17 -16.82 0.69
C ILE A 22 60.41 -17.85 1.80
N GLN A 23 59.96 -17.52 3.02
CA GLN A 23 60.04 -18.42 4.16
C GLN A 23 58.96 -19.51 4.08
N TYR A 24 59.33 -20.72 3.68
CA TYR A 24 58.44 -21.89 3.67
C TYR A 24 58.43 -22.68 4.99
N LYS A 25 59.27 -22.28 5.95
CA LYS A 25 59.32 -22.94 7.26
C LYS A 25 58.01 -22.65 8.01
N PRO A 26 57.24 -23.68 8.45
CA PRO A 26 56.08 -23.47 9.29
C PRO A 26 56.49 -22.66 10.51
N ILE A 27 55.85 -21.51 10.71
CA ILE A 27 56.02 -20.73 11.93
C ILE A 27 55.36 -21.50 13.07
N GLU A 28 56.04 -21.57 14.22
CA GLU A 28 55.39 -22.02 15.44
C GLU A 28 54.24 -21.06 15.72
N THR A 29 53.02 -21.59 15.70
CA THR A 29 51.84 -20.78 15.99
C THR A 29 51.93 -20.40 17.45
N PRO A 30 51.96 -19.09 17.80
CA PRO A 30 51.99 -18.71 19.20
C PRO A 30 50.75 -19.27 19.89
N GLU A 31 50.88 -19.68 21.15
CA GLU A 31 49.72 -20.08 21.93
C GLU A 31 48.67 -18.96 21.89
N PRO A 32 47.38 -19.30 21.69
CA PRO A 32 46.34 -18.30 21.63
C PRO A 32 46.39 -17.46 22.91
N VAL A 33 46.52 -16.15 22.75
CA VAL A 33 46.51 -15.22 23.89
C VAL A 33 45.24 -15.45 24.70
N GLN A 34 45.39 -15.66 26.01
CA GLN A 34 44.24 -15.82 26.87
C GLN A 34 43.41 -14.53 26.83
N PRO A 35 42.07 -14.62 26.76
CA PRO A 35 41.24 -13.44 26.76
C PRO A 35 41.47 -12.63 28.04
N PRO A 36 41.46 -11.28 27.95
CA PRO A 36 41.70 -10.42 29.09
C PRO A 36 40.64 -10.66 30.17
N SER A 37 41.01 -10.47 31.44
CA SER A 37 40.15 -10.81 32.59
C SER A 37 38.79 -10.11 32.55
N TRP A 38 38.75 -8.82 32.15
CA TRP A 38 37.49 -8.08 32.03
C TRP A 38 36.52 -8.70 31.00
N LEU A 39 37.04 -9.37 29.96
CA LEU A 39 36.19 -10.02 28.96
C LEU A 39 35.60 -11.31 29.52
N LYS A 40 36.37 -12.04 30.33
CA LYS A 40 35.87 -13.21 31.08
C LYS A 40 34.80 -12.79 32.09
N ASP A 41 35.00 -11.67 32.78
CA ASP A 41 34.03 -11.13 33.74
C ASP A 41 32.70 -10.74 33.03
N VAL A 42 32.79 -10.17 31.82
CA VAL A 42 31.61 -9.85 30.99
C VAL A 42 30.92 -11.12 30.48
N GLU A 43 31.68 -12.12 30.02
CA GLU A 43 31.13 -13.42 29.60
C GLU A 43 30.38 -14.10 30.75
N GLU A 44 30.97 -14.12 31.94
CA GLU A 44 30.36 -14.70 33.13
C GLU A 44 29.09 -13.95 33.54
N PHE A 45 29.11 -12.61 33.53
CA PHE A 45 27.93 -11.80 33.78
C PHE A 45 26.81 -12.08 32.77
N LEU A 46 27.12 -12.09 31.47
CA LEU A 46 26.16 -12.38 30.41
C LEU A 46 25.60 -13.80 30.54
N SER A 47 26.47 -14.79 30.78
CA SER A 47 26.07 -16.17 31.02
C SER A 47 25.08 -16.25 32.18
N ASN A 48 25.37 -15.61 33.32
CA ASN A 48 24.48 -15.64 34.48
C ASN A 48 23.12 -14.97 34.22
N VAL A 49 23.08 -13.92 33.40
CA VAL A 49 21.83 -13.23 33.03
C VAL A 49 21.01 -14.03 32.02
N PHE A 50 21.67 -14.59 30.99
CA PHE A 50 20.99 -15.23 29.87
C PHE A 50 20.70 -16.72 30.08
N THR A 51 21.47 -17.44 30.90
CA THR A 51 21.24 -18.86 31.22
C THR A 51 19.81 -19.15 31.72
N PRO A 52 19.24 -18.44 32.72
CA PRO A 52 17.88 -18.74 33.17
C PRO A 52 16.84 -18.48 32.08
N VAL A 53 17.04 -17.46 31.24
CA VAL A 53 16.16 -17.18 30.10
C VAL A 53 16.29 -18.26 29.02
N ALA A 54 17.52 -18.71 28.74
CA ALA A 54 17.81 -19.75 27.77
C ALA A 54 17.28 -21.12 28.21
N GLU A 55 17.32 -21.45 29.50
CA GLU A 55 16.74 -22.68 30.05
C GLU A 55 15.21 -22.67 29.96
N LEU A 56 14.56 -21.55 30.32
CA LEU A 56 13.11 -21.37 30.20
C LEU A 56 12.64 -21.45 28.74
N PHE A 57 13.38 -20.79 27.83
CA PHE A 57 13.06 -20.78 26.41
C PHE A 57 13.39 -22.12 25.74
N GLY A 58 14.50 -22.75 26.12
CA GLY A 58 14.92 -24.07 25.65
C GLY A 58 13.93 -25.18 26.04
N ALA A 59 13.43 -25.15 27.27
CA ALA A 59 12.38 -26.07 27.73
C ALA A 59 11.06 -25.86 26.97
N SER A 60 10.75 -24.62 26.61
CA SER A 60 9.51 -24.25 25.90
C SER A 60 9.63 -24.34 24.37
N TRP A 61 10.85 -24.50 23.85
CA TRP A 61 11.16 -24.47 22.41
C TRP A 61 10.36 -25.50 21.59
N PRO A 62 10.18 -26.77 22.04
CA PRO A 62 9.34 -27.71 21.33
C PRO A 62 7.88 -27.24 21.18
N VAL A 63 7.33 -26.62 22.23
CA VAL A 63 5.96 -26.08 22.21
C VAL A 63 5.85 -24.92 21.23
N PHE A 64 6.77 -23.96 21.30
CA PHE A 64 6.81 -22.83 20.36
C PHE A 64 6.95 -23.29 18.91
N LYS A 65 7.82 -24.29 18.64
CA LYS A 65 7.94 -24.88 17.31
C LYS A 65 6.60 -25.41 16.79
N TRP A 66 5.87 -26.18 17.60
CA TRP A 66 4.57 -26.71 17.20
C TRP A 66 3.50 -25.64 17.05
N VAL A 67 3.49 -24.62 17.91
CA VAL A 67 2.60 -23.46 17.79
C VAL A 67 2.87 -22.69 16.49
N LEU A 68 4.14 -22.46 16.14
CA LEU A 68 4.51 -21.79 14.90
C LEU A 68 4.13 -22.62 13.67
N ILE A 69 4.36 -23.93 13.70
CA ILE A 69 3.95 -24.85 12.62
C ILE A 69 2.42 -24.86 12.49
N ALA A 70 1.69 -24.96 13.60
CA ALA A 70 0.23 -24.94 13.60
C ALA A 70 -0.31 -23.60 13.10
N GLY A 71 0.26 -22.47 13.54
CA GLY A 71 -0.09 -21.14 13.05
C GLY A 71 0.19 -20.97 11.55
N ALA A 72 1.35 -21.43 11.08
CA ALA A 72 1.69 -21.43 9.66
C ALA A 72 0.73 -22.32 8.84
N ALA A 73 0.39 -23.51 9.34
CA ALA A 73 -0.58 -24.40 8.70
C ALA A 73 -1.98 -23.78 8.64
N LEU A 74 -2.45 -23.15 9.72
CA LEU A 74 -3.74 -22.44 9.76
C LEU A 74 -3.77 -21.26 8.79
N LEU A 75 -2.69 -20.47 8.74
CA LEU A 75 -2.55 -19.37 7.78
C LEU A 75 -2.60 -19.89 6.34
N LEU A 76 -1.87 -20.97 6.06
CA LEU A 76 -1.84 -21.59 4.74
C LEU A 76 -3.24 -22.13 4.37
N LEU A 77 -3.93 -22.81 5.29
CA LEU A 77 -5.32 -23.24 5.10
C LEU A 77 -6.27 -22.06 4.86
N TYR A 78 -6.11 -20.95 5.60
CA TYR A 78 -6.90 -19.74 5.41
C TYR A 78 -6.70 -19.13 4.02
N ILE A 79 -5.45 -19.04 3.57
CA ILE A 79 -5.11 -18.56 2.22
C ILE A 79 -5.71 -19.50 1.17
N LEU A 80 -5.51 -20.81 1.30
CA LEU A 80 -6.08 -21.81 0.40
C LEU A 80 -7.61 -21.69 0.36
N TRP A 81 -8.26 -21.57 1.51
CA TRP A 81 -9.70 -21.40 1.59
C TRP A 81 -10.16 -20.12 0.89
N LYS A 82 -9.49 -18.98 1.11
CA LYS A 82 -9.79 -17.71 0.42
C LYS A 82 -9.65 -17.83 -1.10
N LEU A 83 -8.67 -18.61 -1.59
CA LEU A 83 -8.43 -18.81 -3.02
C LEU A 83 -9.39 -19.82 -3.66
N LEU A 84 -9.78 -20.86 -2.93
CA LEU A 84 -10.66 -21.92 -3.43
C LEU A 84 -12.15 -21.63 -3.24
N ALA A 85 -12.53 -20.84 -2.23
CA ALA A 85 -13.93 -20.47 -1.95
C ALA A 85 -14.66 -19.83 -3.15
N PRO A 86 -14.03 -18.95 -3.97
CA PRO A 86 -14.66 -18.40 -5.18
C PRO A 86 -14.82 -19.42 -6.31
N ILE A 87 -13.96 -20.45 -6.36
CA ILE A 87 -13.93 -21.46 -7.44
C ILE A 87 -14.91 -22.60 -7.16
N LEU A 88 -15.12 -22.93 -5.88
CA LEU A 88 -15.98 -24.03 -5.45
C LEU A 88 -17.44 -23.61 -5.21
N ASP A 89 -17.81 -22.36 -5.50
CA ASP A 89 -19.15 -21.76 -5.31
C ASP A 89 -19.74 -21.98 -3.89
N LEU A 90 -18.88 -22.23 -2.90
CA LEU A 90 -19.26 -22.49 -1.50
C LEU A 90 -19.75 -21.23 -0.78
N ARG A 91 -19.81 -20.09 -1.49
CA ARG A 91 -20.36 -18.82 -1.02
C ARG A 91 -21.68 -18.46 -1.72
N ALA A 92 -22.37 -19.42 -2.33
CA ALA A 92 -23.75 -19.27 -2.76
C ALA A 92 -24.71 -19.22 -1.55
N SER A 93 -24.68 -18.13 -0.78
CA SER A 93 -25.76 -17.66 0.13
C SER A 93 -25.31 -16.58 1.12
N GLN A 94 -24.27 -15.82 0.80
CA GLN A 94 -24.28 -14.43 1.24
C GLN A 94 -24.81 -13.65 0.05
N SER A 95 -26.12 -13.35 0.07
CA SER A 95 -26.63 -12.17 -0.64
C SER A 95 -25.62 -11.06 -0.44
N PRO A 96 -25.23 -10.31 -1.47
CA PRO A 96 -24.30 -9.21 -1.30
C PRO A 96 -24.98 -8.28 -0.29
N GLU A 97 -24.51 -8.34 0.95
CA GLU A 97 -24.47 -7.18 1.80
C GLU A 97 -23.65 -6.21 0.96
N ILE A 98 -24.39 -5.33 0.28
CA ILE A 98 -23.86 -4.20 -0.45
C ILE A 98 -22.89 -3.59 0.56
N GLU A 99 -21.58 -3.77 0.35
CA GLU A 99 -20.57 -2.89 0.92
C GLU A 99 -21.15 -1.50 0.66
N GLU A 100 -21.62 -0.82 1.71
CA GLU A 100 -22.41 0.41 1.59
C GLU A 100 -21.60 1.41 0.77
N GLU A 101 -21.86 1.39 -0.54
CA GLU A 101 -21.18 2.19 -1.54
C GLU A 101 -21.46 3.63 -1.14
N TRP A 102 -20.42 4.37 -0.76
CA TRP A 102 -20.59 5.65 -0.08
C TRP A 102 -21.34 6.63 -0.98
N VAL A 103 -22.45 7.18 -0.48
CA VAL A 103 -23.23 8.22 -1.16
C VAL A 103 -23.52 9.33 -0.13
N PRO A 104 -23.45 10.62 -0.52
CA PRO A 104 -23.83 11.73 0.37
C PRO A 104 -25.29 11.61 0.82
N GLN A 105 -25.57 12.18 2.00
CA GLN A 105 -26.96 12.30 2.47
C GLN A 105 -27.78 13.11 1.46
N GLN A 106 -28.99 12.63 1.18
CA GLN A 106 -29.84 13.20 0.14
C GLN A 106 -30.15 14.69 0.37
N SER A 107 -30.44 15.08 1.61
CA SER A 107 -30.67 16.48 1.99
C SER A 107 -29.47 17.36 1.68
N ASP A 108 -28.27 16.86 1.94
CA ASP A 108 -27.03 17.60 1.75
C ASP A 108 -26.67 17.74 0.28
N ALA A 109 -26.97 16.69 -0.51
CA ALA A 109 -26.83 16.72 -1.96
C ALA A 109 -27.79 17.72 -2.62
N ILE A 110 -29.06 17.75 -2.18
CA ILE A 110 -30.06 18.72 -2.66
C ILE A 110 -29.64 20.14 -2.28
N ALA A 111 -29.30 20.38 -1.02
CA ALA A 111 -28.88 21.70 -0.56
C ALA A 111 -27.63 22.20 -1.30
N LEU A 112 -26.65 21.33 -1.55
CA LEU A 112 -25.48 21.66 -2.35
C LEU A 112 -25.84 22.03 -3.79
N LEU A 113 -26.71 21.26 -4.43
CA LEU A 113 -27.17 21.54 -5.79
C LEU A 113 -27.93 22.86 -5.87
N GLU A 114 -28.79 23.16 -4.89
CA GLU A 114 -29.52 24.44 -4.82
C GLU A 114 -28.58 25.64 -4.64
N ASP A 115 -27.60 25.53 -3.74
CA ASP A 115 -26.59 26.56 -3.52
C ASP A 115 -25.79 26.86 -4.80
N ALA A 116 -25.40 25.81 -5.54
CA ALA A 116 -24.67 25.93 -6.78
C ALA A 116 -25.56 26.42 -7.95
N ASP A 117 -26.82 25.98 -8.01
CA ASP A 117 -27.81 26.43 -9.01
C ASP A 117 -28.09 27.93 -8.87
N ARG A 118 -28.09 28.50 -7.65
CA ARG A 118 -28.22 29.94 -7.44
C ARG A 118 -27.07 30.72 -8.07
N LEU A 119 -25.81 30.28 -7.90
CA LEU A 119 -24.65 30.90 -8.55
C LEU A 119 -24.76 30.80 -10.07
N ALA A 120 -25.17 29.64 -10.59
CA ALA A 120 -25.37 29.45 -12.02
C ALA A 120 -26.49 30.31 -12.60
N ALA A 121 -27.56 30.58 -11.84
CA ALA A 121 -28.65 31.47 -12.24
C ALA A 121 -28.19 32.93 -12.41
N GLU A 122 -27.15 33.34 -11.68
CA GLU A 122 -26.48 34.63 -11.84
C GLU A 122 -25.47 34.65 -13.00
N GLY A 123 -25.32 33.54 -13.73
CA GLY A 123 -24.34 33.37 -14.80
C GLY A 123 -22.93 33.03 -14.32
N GLN A 124 -22.74 32.77 -13.02
CA GLN A 124 -21.44 32.48 -12.42
C GLN A 124 -21.11 30.98 -12.47
N TYR A 125 -20.95 30.43 -13.68
CA TYR A 125 -20.76 28.99 -13.89
C TYR A 125 -19.44 28.44 -13.32
N ASP A 126 -18.37 29.23 -13.38
CA ASP A 126 -17.07 28.87 -12.77
C ASP A 126 -17.21 28.71 -11.25
N ALA A 127 -17.85 29.69 -10.60
CA ALA A 127 -18.08 29.69 -9.16
C ALA A 127 -19.02 28.56 -8.73
N ALA A 128 -20.10 28.31 -9.49
CA ALA A 128 -21.03 27.21 -9.25
C ALA A 128 -20.31 25.84 -9.30
N THR A 129 -19.50 25.62 -10.33
CA THR A 129 -18.76 24.36 -10.51
C THR A 129 -17.69 24.18 -9.43
N HIS A 130 -16.97 25.25 -9.07
CA HIS A 130 -15.98 25.21 -8.01
C HIS A 130 -16.60 24.94 -6.63
N LEU A 131 -17.73 25.58 -6.30
CA LEU A 131 -18.46 25.34 -5.06
C LEU A 131 -18.94 23.90 -4.97
N LEU A 132 -19.50 23.36 -6.07
CA LEU A 132 -19.93 21.98 -6.17
C LEU A 132 -18.79 21.01 -5.85
N LEU A 133 -17.61 21.23 -6.45
CA LEU A 133 -16.44 20.40 -6.21
C LEU A 133 -15.92 20.52 -4.77
N GLN A 134 -15.72 21.73 -4.28
CA GLN A 134 -15.12 21.98 -2.98
C GLN A 134 -15.95 21.36 -1.85
N ARG A 135 -17.28 21.55 -1.89
CA ARG A 135 -18.16 21.05 -0.84
C ARG A 135 -18.38 19.54 -0.91
N SER A 136 -18.43 18.95 -2.11
CA SER A 136 -18.52 17.49 -2.27
C SER A 136 -17.26 16.78 -1.77
N VAL A 137 -16.06 17.32 -2.03
CA VAL A 137 -14.81 16.79 -1.45
C VAL A 137 -14.82 16.92 0.08
N GLY A 138 -15.30 18.05 0.62
CA GLY A 138 -15.45 18.24 2.06
C GLY A 138 -16.40 17.23 2.72
N GLN A 139 -17.47 16.83 2.03
CA GLN A 139 -18.39 15.80 2.48
C GLN A 139 -17.73 14.42 2.56
N ILE A 140 -16.91 14.05 1.55
CA ILE A 140 -16.10 12.81 1.61
C ILE A 140 -15.14 12.87 2.79
N ALA A 141 -14.37 13.94 2.90
CA ALA A 141 -13.37 14.09 3.95
C ALA A 141 -13.98 14.01 5.37
N SER A 142 -15.22 14.49 5.53
CA SER A 142 -15.95 14.41 6.80
C SER A 142 -16.47 13.00 7.10
N ALA A 143 -16.96 12.28 6.08
CA ALA A 143 -17.57 10.96 6.23
C ALA A 143 -16.55 9.80 6.24
N ARG A 144 -15.42 10.00 5.55
CA ARG A 144 -14.33 9.04 5.33
C ARG A 144 -12.98 9.77 5.32
N PRO A 145 -12.50 10.23 6.50
CA PRO A 145 -11.25 10.98 6.60
C PRO A 145 -10.03 10.22 6.05
N GLU A 146 -10.07 8.90 6.05
CA GLU A 146 -9.02 8.03 5.54
C GLU A 146 -8.94 7.98 4.00
N TRP A 147 -9.92 8.52 3.28
CA TRP A 147 -9.94 8.58 1.81
C TRP A 147 -9.40 9.90 1.26
N VAL A 148 -9.34 10.95 2.08
CA VAL A 148 -8.98 12.31 1.66
C VAL A 148 -7.86 12.81 2.54
N GLU A 149 -6.64 12.82 2.00
CA GLU A 149 -5.50 13.46 2.63
C GLU A 149 -5.56 14.99 2.40
N PRO A 150 -4.88 15.80 3.24
CA PRO A 150 -4.80 17.25 3.03
C PRO A 150 -4.27 17.66 1.65
N SER A 151 -3.46 16.81 1.02
CA SER A 151 -2.91 17.01 -0.34
C SER A 151 -3.75 16.39 -1.45
N SER A 152 -4.85 15.69 -1.13
CA SER A 152 -5.66 15.00 -2.13
C SER A 152 -6.25 15.96 -3.14
N THR A 153 -6.04 15.66 -4.42
CA THR A 153 -6.66 16.40 -5.51
C THR A 153 -7.98 15.77 -5.93
N ALA A 154 -8.87 16.56 -6.54
CA ALA A 154 -10.12 16.04 -7.10
C ALA A 154 -9.90 14.95 -8.17
N ARG A 155 -8.78 15.02 -8.90
CA ARG A 155 -8.40 14.02 -9.91
C ARG A 155 -7.97 12.70 -9.28
N GLU A 156 -7.25 12.75 -8.15
CA GLU A 156 -6.89 11.56 -7.37
C GLU A 156 -8.13 10.90 -6.79
N LEU A 157 -9.08 11.68 -6.26
CA LEU A 157 -10.36 11.15 -5.79
C LEU A 157 -11.15 10.49 -6.92
N ALA A 158 -11.14 11.05 -8.13
CA ALA A 158 -11.76 10.43 -9.29
C ALA A 158 -11.13 9.08 -9.69
N ALA A 159 -9.92 8.77 -9.24
CA ALA A 159 -9.23 7.51 -9.49
C ALA A 159 -9.25 6.56 -8.29
N LEU A 160 -9.87 6.95 -7.16
CA LEU A 160 -9.82 6.20 -5.92
C LEU A 160 -10.70 4.92 -6.00
N PRO A 161 -10.11 3.71 -5.90
CA PRO A 161 -10.88 2.47 -6.05
C PRO A 161 -11.94 2.26 -4.97
N ALA A 162 -11.73 2.85 -3.78
CA ALA A 162 -12.66 2.79 -2.66
C ALA A 162 -13.95 3.61 -2.88
N LEU A 163 -13.95 4.55 -3.82
CA LEU A 163 -15.15 5.30 -4.17
C LEU A 163 -16.05 4.50 -5.13
N PRO A 164 -17.37 4.75 -5.09
CA PRO A 164 -18.30 4.25 -6.10
C PRO A 164 -17.86 4.62 -7.52
N GLU A 165 -18.14 3.77 -8.50
CA GLU A 165 -17.85 4.10 -9.91
C GLU A 165 -18.59 5.37 -10.34
N ALA A 166 -19.85 5.53 -9.93
CA ALA A 166 -20.63 6.74 -10.20
C ALA A 166 -19.97 8.00 -9.59
N ALA A 167 -19.41 7.87 -8.38
CA ALA A 167 -18.68 8.96 -7.73
C ALA A 167 -17.42 9.32 -8.51
N ARG A 168 -16.62 8.32 -8.90
CA ARG A 168 -15.39 8.53 -9.70
C ARG A 168 -15.68 9.27 -11.00
N ILE A 169 -16.73 8.87 -11.73
CA ILE A 169 -17.17 9.54 -12.95
C ILE A 169 -17.59 10.99 -12.68
N ALA A 170 -18.36 11.22 -11.61
CA ALA A 170 -18.80 12.56 -11.23
C ALA A 170 -17.61 13.49 -10.91
N PHE A 171 -16.72 13.06 -10.02
CA PHE A 171 -15.54 13.85 -9.64
C PHE A 171 -14.62 14.09 -10.83
N GLY A 172 -14.40 13.11 -11.71
CA GLY A 172 -13.59 13.29 -12.92
C GLY A 172 -14.19 14.33 -13.87
N THR A 173 -15.52 14.32 -14.03
CA THR A 173 -16.26 15.26 -14.89
C THR A 173 -16.19 16.70 -14.36
N ILE A 174 -16.34 16.87 -13.05
CA ILE A 174 -16.32 18.18 -12.38
C ILE A 174 -14.89 18.72 -12.32
N ALA A 175 -13.92 17.90 -11.88
CA ALA A 175 -12.52 18.27 -11.76
C ALA A 175 -11.94 18.77 -13.09
N SER A 176 -12.19 18.05 -14.19
CA SER A 176 -11.70 18.44 -15.52
C SER A 176 -12.20 19.82 -15.95
N ARG A 177 -13.42 20.21 -15.55
CA ARG A 177 -14.00 21.53 -15.86
C ARG A 177 -13.39 22.63 -15.01
N VAL A 178 -13.27 22.40 -13.71
CA VAL A 178 -12.61 23.34 -12.78
C VAL A 178 -11.15 23.56 -13.16
N GLU A 179 -10.44 22.50 -13.56
CA GLU A 179 -9.07 22.62 -14.04
C GLU A 179 -8.99 23.43 -15.34
N ASN A 180 -9.91 23.22 -16.29
CA ASN A 180 -9.97 24.01 -17.51
C ASN A 180 -10.24 25.50 -17.22
N SER A 181 -11.08 25.82 -16.23
CA SER A 181 -11.36 27.22 -15.87
C SER A 181 -10.19 27.89 -15.19
N ILE A 182 -9.51 27.18 -14.27
CA ILE A 182 -8.40 27.75 -13.49
C ILE A 182 -7.11 27.79 -14.32
N PHE A 183 -6.79 26.72 -15.05
CA PHE A 183 -5.48 26.58 -15.71
C PHE A 183 -5.50 26.91 -17.20
N ALA A 184 -6.61 26.69 -17.90
CA ALA A 184 -6.69 26.95 -19.34
C ALA A 184 -7.32 28.33 -19.68
N LEU A 185 -7.62 29.16 -18.68
CA LEU A 185 -8.27 30.47 -18.82
C LEU A 185 -9.57 30.41 -19.65
N LYS A 186 -10.26 29.26 -19.64
CA LYS A 186 -11.53 29.07 -20.33
C LYS A 186 -12.67 29.33 -19.37
N THR A 187 -13.46 30.37 -19.61
CA THR A 187 -14.70 30.59 -18.87
C THR A 187 -15.67 29.44 -19.12
N LEU A 188 -16.22 28.84 -18.06
CA LEU A 188 -17.22 27.80 -18.20
C LEU A 188 -18.55 28.40 -18.67
N GLY A 189 -19.18 27.70 -19.61
CA GLY A 189 -20.51 28.04 -20.09
C GLY A 189 -21.62 27.30 -19.33
N LYS A 190 -22.86 27.62 -19.72
CA LYS A 190 -24.06 26.91 -19.22
C LYS A 190 -23.98 25.40 -19.45
N ASP A 191 -23.44 24.98 -20.60
CA ASP A 191 -23.35 23.56 -20.95
C ASP A 191 -22.31 22.83 -20.08
N ASP A 192 -21.19 23.49 -19.78
CA ASP A 192 -20.18 22.95 -18.87
C ASP A 192 -20.74 22.79 -17.46
N TRP A 193 -21.45 23.81 -16.97
CA TRP A 193 -22.16 23.76 -15.70
C TRP A 193 -23.17 22.61 -15.67
N GLN A 194 -24.02 22.48 -16.69
CA GLN A 194 -25.04 21.43 -16.70
C GLN A 194 -24.46 20.02 -16.73
N ALA A 195 -23.33 19.82 -17.42
CA ALA A 195 -22.63 18.55 -17.39
C ALA A 195 -22.05 18.23 -15.99
N ALA A 196 -21.44 19.21 -15.31
CA ALA A 196 -20.94 19.03 -13.94
C ALA A 196 -22.08 18.75 -12.94
N ARG A 197 -23.15 19.54 -13.01
CA ARG A 197 -24.35 19.40 -12.17
C ARG A 197 -25.01 18.04 -12.37
N SER A 198 -25.19 17.61 -13.63
CA SER A 198 -25.83 16.33 -13.94
C SER A 198 -25.00 15.16 -13.44
N ALA A 199 -23.67 15.20 -13.65
CA ALA A 199 -22.79 14.14 -13.17
C ALA A 199 -22.83 13.99 -11.64
N TYR A 200 -22.84 15.11 -10.90
CA TYR A 200 -23.01 15.06 -9.45
C TYR A 200 -24.39 14.54 -9.03
N ALA A 201 -25.47 15.02 -9.67
CA ALA A 201 -26.83 14.61 -9.35
C ALA A 201 -27.05 13.12 -9.65
N ASP A 202 -26.49 12.61 -10.74
CA ASP A 202 -26.51 11.20 -11.09
C ASP A 202 -25.85 10.35 -9.99
N PHE A 203 -24.67 10.74 -9.53
CA PHE A 203 -24.02 10.07 -8.41
C PHE A 203 -24.81 10.18 -7.10
N ALA A 204 -25.18 11.39 -6.71
CA ALA A 204 -25.71 11.68 -5.37
C ALA A 204 -27.20 11.33 -5.20
N LEU A 205 -27.97 11.25 -6.29
CA LEU A 205 -29.43 11.05 -6.25
C LEU A 205 -29.91 9.74 -6.93
N GLN A 206 -29.06 8.97 -7.62
CA GLN A 206 -29.49 7.72 -8.29
C GLN A 206 -30.00 6.62 -7.34
N SER A 207 -29.78 6.72 -6.02
CA SER A 207 -30.36 5.80 -5.03
C SER A 207 -31.91 5.74 -5.06
N LEU A 208 -32.57 6.74 -5.69
CA LEU A 208 -34.02 6.78 -5.91
C LEU A 208 -34.52 5.80 -7.00
N ARG A 209 -33.69 5.41 -7.98
CA ARG A 209 -34.13 4.54 -9.09
C ARG A 209 -34.00 3.05 -8.79
N GLY A 210 -33.11 2.67 -7.87
CA GLY A 210 -32.89 1.27 -7.48
C GLY A 210 -33.87 0.73 -6.44
N LYS A 211 -34.57 1.60 -5.69
CA LYS A 211 -35.41 1.21 -4.53
C LYS A 211 -36.90 1.03 -4.82
N THR A 212 -37.32 1.12 -6.08
CA THR A 212 -38.74 1.06 -6.51
C THR A 212 -39.06 -0.22 -7.30
N ARG A 213 -38.37 -1.34 -7.02
CA ARG A 213 -38.74 -2.67 -7.54
C ARG A 213 -38.87 -3.68 -6.42
#